data_AF-A0A6A5ZKU7-F1
#
_entry.id   AF-A0A6A5ZKU7-F1
#
_cell.length_a   1.000
_cell.length_b   1.000
_cell.length_c   1.000
_cell.angle_alpha   90.00
_cell.angle_beta   90.00
_cell.angle_gamma   90.00
#
_symmetry.space_group_name_H-M   'P 1'
#
loop_
_entity.id
_entity.type
_entity.pdbx_description
1 polymer ?
#
loop_
_entity_poly.entity_id
_entity_poly.type
_entity_poly.pdbx_seq_one_letter_code
_entity_poly.pdbx_strand_id
1 'polypeptide(L)'
;MSVKSDLRKQLAAICSQAHSNNINFADIIPHEMQDHFSSLRELTAAKAYVKEVEEREKALQSENATLKTDLHGAKQAVADLPDDHKQLKVDLKQAEGRIQFYQGLKEDAEATAESYRRKMVSAMSKQTDSEQAMARIKSLEQECQDLRNSAFKKVKDNRDLLDMLEKAEDKHQKALSEVQAQLQKTCEQLSTQEAHLAALEEESDVFERTTGDVLSRMTEEADEVATVVNTQTDYIRHVQACEAAAATEARFLARWLKGFHSISVSYQKVFRDLVELGTQGKVYLPAHLEASIASAKQELDAFDTMSDALNMEDLDNESVKETRMELAAMAHSAHNLQALMGTILMQIKK
;
A
#
# COMPACT_ATOMS: atom_id res chain seq x y z
N MET A 1 118.83 -145.46 -20.46
CA MET A 1 118.29 -146.83 -20.56
C MET A 1 117.94 -147.30 -19.16
N SER A 2 116.65 -147.49 -18.89
CA SER A 2 116.12 -147.88 -17.58
C SER A 2 115.43 -149.23 -17.71
N VAL A 3 115.91 -150.19 -16.92
CA VAL A 3 115.54 -151.61 -16.86
C VAL A 3 114.01 -151.83 -16.75
N LYS A 4 113.24 -150.81 -16.33
CA LYS A 4 111.76 -150.84 -16.28
C LYS A 4 111.05 -150.78 -17.64
N SER A 5 111.67 -150.18 -18.67
CA SER A 5 111.07 -150.08 -20.01
C SER A 5 111.10 -151.40 -20.76
N ASP A 6 112.19 -152.17 -20.62
CA ASP A 6 112.34 -153.45 -21.31
C ASP A 6 111.49 -154.54 -20.63
N LEU A 7 111.32 -154.48 -19.30
CA LEU A 7 110.37 -155.31 -18.56
C LEU A 7 108.91 -155.04 -18.97
N ARG A 8 108.51 -153.78 -19.21
CA ARG A 8 107.15 -153.45 -19.72
C ARG A 8 106.93 -153.92 -21.15
N LYS A 9 107.96 -153.88 -22.01
CA LYS A 9 107.86 -154.41 -23.39
C LYS A 9 107.80 -155.93 -23.41
N GLN A 10 108.53 -156.62 -22.53
CA GLN A 10 108.42 -158.07 -22.38
C GLN A 10 107.07 -158.49 -21.78
N LEU A 11 106.57 -157.77 -20.77
CA LEU A 11 105.21 -158.00 -20.23
C LEU A 11 104.14 -157.74 -21.30
N ALA A 12 104.23 -156.66 -22.08
CA ALA A 12 103.30 -156.38 -23.17
C ALA A 12 103.35 -157.45 -24.28
N ALA A 13 104.54 -157.98 -24.61
CA ALA A 13 104.70 -159.07 -25.57
C ALA A 13 104.07 -160.38 -25.05
N ILE A 14 104.28 -160.73 -23.77
CA ILE A 14 103.66 -161.88 -23.12
C ILE A 14 102.12 -161.70 -23.03
N CYS A 15 101.65 -160.48 -22.75
CA CYS A 15 100.22 -160.14 -22.75
C CYS A 15 99.58 -160.31 -24.14
N SER A 16 100.27 -159.90 -25.21
CA SER A 16 99.78 -160.12 -26.59
C SER A 16 99.76 -161.59 -26.99
N GLN A 17 100.72 -162.40 -26.49
CA GLN A 17 100.83 -163.83 -26.79
C GLN A 17 99.83 -164.69 -26.00
N ALA A 18 99.43 -164.26 -24.80
CA ALA A 18 98.35 -164.88 -24.01
C ALA A 18 96.95 -164.59 -24.59
N HIS A 19 96.75 -163.40 -25.18
CA HIS A 19 95.48 -163.03 -25.82
C HIS A 19 95.23 -163.78 -27.13
N SER A 20 96.28 -164.10 -27.90
CA SER A 20 96.18 -164.97 -29.08
C SER A 20 95.87 -166.44 -28.76
N ASN A 21 96.00 -166.86 -27.50
CA ASN A 21 95.78 -168.24 -27.03
C ASN A 21 94.55 -168.39 -26.10
N ASN A 22 93.68 -167.38 -26.00
CA ASN A 22 92.42 -167.44 -25.23
C ASN A 22 92.56 -167.82 -23.74
N ILE A 23 93.65 -167.38 -23.08
CA ILE A 23 93.77 -167.48 -21.61
C ILE A 23 93.34 -166.16 -20.99
N ASN A 24 92.38 -166.23 -20.06
CA ASN A 24 91.72 -165.04 -19.49
C ASN A 24 92.54 -164.45 -18.33
N PHE A 25 92.65 -163.11 -18.31
CA PHE A 25 93.55 -162.36 -17.43
C PHE A 25 93.23 -162.46 -15.93
N ALA A 26 92.02 -162.93 -15.60
CA ALA A 26 91.57 -163.12 -14.23
C ALA A 26 92.28 -164.28 -13.51
N ASP A 27 92.88 -165.23 -14.24
CA ASP A 27 93.42 -166.48 -13.67
C ASP A 27 94.95 -166.51 -13.55
N ILE A 28 95.67 -165.47 -13.98
CA ILE A 28 97.15 -165.39 -13.89
C ILE A 28 97.61 -164.52 -12.70
N ILE A 29 96.71 -163.73 -12.11
CA ILE A 29 97.10 -162.69 -11.14
C ILE A 29 96.52 -163.03 -9.76
N PRO A 30 97.37 -163.20 -8.71
CA PRO A 30 96.95 -163.50 -7.35
C PRO A 30 95.94 -162.50 -6.80
N HIS A 31 95.01 -162.99 -5.96
CA HIS A 31 93.88 -162.21 -5.46
C HIS A 31 94.32 -160.96 -4.66
N GLU A 32 95.56 -160.92 -4.13
CA GLU A 32 96.11 -159.76 -3.43
C GLU A 32 96.39 -158.53 -4.34
N MET A 33 96.43 -158.69 -5.66
CA MET A 33 96.84 -157.63 -6.60
C MET A 33 95.67 -156.86 -7.24
N GLN A 34 94.42 -157.24 -6.98
CA GLN A 34 93.25 -156.56 -7.55
C GLN A 34 93.00 -155.15 -6.96
N ASP A 35 93.29 -154.94 -5.67
CA ASP A 35 93.13 -153.63 -5.01
C ASP A 35 94.10 -152.55 -5.53
N HIS A 36 95.23 -152.95 -6.14
CA HIS A 36 96.16 -152.00 -6.76
C HIS A 36 95.66 -151.44 -8.10
N PHE A 37 94.77 -152.16 -8.80
CA PHE A 37 94.21 -151.68 -10.06
C PHE A 37 93.04 -150.72 -9.89
N SER A 38 92.26 -150.84 -8.80
CA SER A 38 91.25 -149.83 -8.44
C SER A 38 91.90 -148.49 -8.08
N SER A 39 93.00 -148.50 -7.31
CA SER A 39 93.80 -147.31 -7.01
C SER A 39 94.39 -146.62 -8.26
N LEU A 40 94.74 -147.39 -9.29
CA LEU A 40 95.24 -146.84 -10.56
C LEU A 40 94.14 -146.12 -11.37
N ARG A 41 92.88 -146.59 -11.29
CA ARG A 41 91.73 -145.93 -11.94
C ARG A 41 91.40 -144.59 -11.29
N GLU A 42 91.40 -144.52 -9.96
CA GLU A 42 91.19 -143.27 -9.23
C GLU A 42 92.28 -142.23 -9.53
N LEU A 43 93.53 -142.68 -9.65
CA LEU A 43 94.66 -141.80 -9.98
C LEU A 43 94.57 -141.23 -11.41
N THR A 44 94.00 -141.96 -12.36
CA THR A 44 93.71 -141.42 -13.71
C THR A 44 92.57 -140.40 -13.71
N ALA A 45 91.53 -140.60 -12.91
CA ALA A 45 90.43 -139.65 -12.78
C ALA A 45 90.90 -138.33 -12.12
N ALA A 46 91.72 -138.41 -11.07
CA ALA A 46 92.32 -137.25 -10.42
C ALA A 46 93.21 -136.44 -11.39
N LYS A 47 93.98 -137.12 -12.26
CA LYS A 47 94.79 -136.43 -13.29
C LYS A 47 93.94 -135.73 -14.35
N ALA A 48 92.80 -136.29 -14.74
CA ALA A 48 91.89 -135.64 -15.67
C ALA A 48 91.27 -134.37 -15.07
N TYR A 49 90.87 -134.42 -13.80
CA TYR A 49 90.32 -133.27 -13.08
C TYR A 49 91.33 -132.13 -12.91
N VAL A 50 92.59 -132.44 -12.54
CA VAL A 50 93.66 -131.42 -12.44
C VAL A 50 93.86 -130.71 -13.78
N LYS A 51 93.84 -131.44 -14.88
CA LYS A 51 94.04 -130.86 -16.21
C LYS A 51 92.88 -129.92 -16.62
N GLU A 52 91.65 -130.28 -16.29
CA GLU A 52 90.47 -129.42 -16.51
C GLU A 52 90.57 -128.12 -15.71
N VAL A 53 91.00 -128.20 -14.44
CA VAL A 53 91.18 -127.03 -13.57
C VAL A 53 92.29 -126.12 -14.09
N GLU A 54 93.43 -126.67 -14.53
CA GLU A 54 94.52 -125.90 -15.13
C GLU A 54 94.12 -125.18 -16.42
N GLU A 55 93.32 -125.81 -17.28
CA GLU A 55 92.79 -125.20 -18.50
C GLU A 55 91.79 -124.07 -18.17
N ARG A 56 90.94 -124.28 -17.16
CA ARG A 56 89.99 -123.27 -16.69
C ARG A 56 90.67 -122.09 -16.01
N GLU A 57 91.74 -122.33 -15.25
CA GLU A 57 92.54 -121.28 -14.62
C GLU A 57 93.24 -120.41 -15.68
N LYS A 58 93.81 -121.03 -16.72
CA LYS A 58 94.38 -120.27 -17.86
C LYS A 58 93.33 -119.45 -18.61
N ALA A 59 92.14 -119.99 -18.83
CA ALA A 59 91.05 -119.27 -19.48
C ALA A 59 90.63 -118.05 -18.64
N LEU A 60 90.48 -118.20 -17.33
CA LEU A 60 90.12 -117.11 -16.41
C LEU A 60 91.23 -116.06 -16.28
N GLN A 61 92.51 -116.45 -16.28
CA GLN A 61 93.62 -115.50 -16.27
C GLN A 61 93.66 -114.67 -17.57
N SER A 62 93.39 -115.29 -18.72
CA SER A 62 93.26 -114.61 -20.01
C SER A 62 92.11 -113.60 -19.99
N GLU A 63 90.92 -114.02 -19.57
CA GLU A 63 89.73 -113.16 -19.52
C GLU A 63 89.91 -111.96 -18.57
N ASN A 64 90.56 -112.18 -17.43
CA ASN A 64 90.87 -111.11 -16.47
C ASN A 64 91.92 -110.12 -17.01
N ALA A 65 92.87 -110.58 -17.81
CA ALA A 65 93.81 -109.71 -18.52
C ALA A 65 93.09 -108.85 -19.56
N THR A 66 92.18 -109.43 -20.34
CA THR A 66 91.37 -108.70 -21.34
C THR A 66 90.50 -107.63 -20.67
N LEU A 67 89.78 -107.99 -19.60
CA LEU A 67 88.93 -107.05 -18.84
C LEU A 67 89.73 -105.90 -18.22
N LYS A 68 90.94 -106.16 -17.73
CA LYS A 68 91.83 -105.08 -17.24
C LYS A 68 92.26 -104.14 -18.35
N THR A 69 92.48 -104.67 -19.55
CA THR A 69 92.86 -103.89 -20.72
C THR A 69 91.70 -103.03 -21.21
N ASP A 70 90.50 -103.59 -21.28
CA ASP A 70 89.28 -102.87 -21.66
C ASP A 70 88.92 -101.77 -20.65
N LEU A 71 89.08 -102.04 -19.36
CA LEU A 71 88.84 -101.06 -18.30
C LEU A 71 89.88 -99.93 -18.34
N HIS A 72 91.14 -100.23 -18.67
CA HIS A 72 92.16 -99.22 -18.87
C HIS A 72 91.87 -98.36 -20.12
N GLY A 73 91.49 -98.99 -21.23
CA GLY A 73 91.08 -98.30 -22.46
C GLY A 73 89.87 -97.39 -22.26
N ALA A 74 88.85 -97.84 -21.53
CA ALA A 74 87.68 -97.01 -21.21
C ALA A 74 88.02 -95.83 -20.28
N LYS A 75 88.92 -96.03 -19.31
CA LYS A 75 89.39 -94.93 -18.43
C LYS A 75 90.22 -93.90 -19.17
N GLN A 76 91.04 -94.32 -20.14
CA GLN A 76 91.76 -93.40 -21.03
C GLN A 76 90.81 -92.66 -21.98
N ALA A 77 89.83 -93.34 -22.57
CA ALA A 77 88.83 -92.70 -23.43
C ALA A 77 87.97 -91.63 -22.71
N VAL A 78 87.78 -91.74 -21.38
CA VAL A 78 87.11 -90.71 -20.56
C VAL A 78 88.05 -89.56 -20.18
N ALA A 79 89.36 -89.84 -20.00
CA ALA A 79 90.37 -88.82 -19.76
C ALA A 79 90.68 -88.00 -21.03
N ASP A 80 90.57 -88.63 -22.20
CA ASP A 80 90.77 -88.06 -23.53
C ASP A 80 89.46 -87.54 -24.17
N LEU A 81 88.49 -87.06 -23.39
CA LEU A 81 87.43 -86.24 -23.98
C LEU A 81 88.06 -84.93 -24.52
N PRO A 82 87.83 -84.58 -25.80
CA PRO A 82 88.59 -83.52 -26.46
C PRO A 82 88.35 -82.16 -25.81
N ASP A 83 89.31 -81.25 -25.97
CA ASP A 83 89.19 -79.84 -25.58
C ASP A 83 87.86 -79.20 -26.01
N ASP A 84 87.23 -79.69 -27.08
CA ASP A 84 85.89 -79.32 -27.55
C ASP A 84 84.80 -79.35 -26.46
N HIS A 85 84.78 -80.32 -25.54
CA HIS A 85 83.74 -80.36 -24.49
C HIS A 85 84.04 -79.37 -23.35
N LYS A 86 85.34 -79.09 -23.09
CA LYS A 86 85.73 -78.00 -22.18
C LYS A 86 85.40 -76.64 -22.81
N GLN A 87 85.65 -76.49 -24.10
CA GLN A 87 85.30 -75.32 -24.91
C GLN A 87 83.78 -75.09 -24.89
N LEU A 88 82.98 -76.13 -25.15
CA LEU A 88 81.52 -76.05 -25.13
C LEU A 88 80.96 -75.65 -23.75
N LYS A 89 81.57 -76.11 -22.65
CA LYS A 89 81.22 -75.67 -21.29
C LYS A 89 81.57 -74.20 -21.04
N VAL A 90 82.69 -73.72 -21.57
CA VAL A 90 83.07 -72.30 -21.50
C VAL A 90 82.10 -71.46 -22.32
N ASP A 91 81.77 -71.89 -23.54
CA ASP A 91 80.82 -71.21 -24.42
C ASP A 91 79.42 -71.17 -23.82
N LEU A 92 78.96 -72.26 -23.19
CA LEU A 92 77.69 -72.31 -22.49
C LEU A 92 77.66 -71.34 -21.30
N LYS A 93 78.73 -71.29 -20.48
CA LYS A 93 78.85 -70.30 -19.40
C LYS A 93 78.89 -68.86 -19.91
N GLN A 94 79.57 -68.61 -21.03
CA GLN A 94 79.58 -67.29 -21.67
C GLN A 94 78.19 -66.92 -22.20
N ALA A 95 77.46 -67.88 -22.79
CA ALA A 95 76.09 -67.68 -23.25
C ALA A 95 75.12 -67.41 -22.09
N GLU A 96 75.22 -68.16 -20.99
CA GLU A 96 74.46 -67.91 -19.75
C GLU A 96 74.76 -66.52 -19.17
N GLY A 97 76.04 -66.14 -19.11
CA GLY A 97 76.45 -64.80 -18.66
C GLY A 97 75.91 -63.69 -19.58
N ARG A 98 75.92 -63.90 -20.89
CA ARG A 98 75.29 -62.96 -21.86
C ARG A 98 73.78 -62.89 -21.67
N ILE A 99 73.10 -64.00 -21.46
CA ILE A 99 71.65 -64.04 -21.20
C ILE A 99 71.33 -63.24 -19.93
N GLN A 100 72.06 -63.45 -18.83
CA GLN A 100 71.87 -62.70 -17.59
C GLN A 100 72.13 -61.21 -17.77
N PHE A 101 73.19 -60.85 -18.51
CA PHE A 101 73.49 -59.45 -18.82
C PHE A 101 72.37 -58.79 -19.63
N TYR A 102 71.87 -59.43 -20.69
CA TYR A 102 70.78 -58.89 -21.49
C TYR A 102 69.44 -58.89 -20.75
N GLN A 103 69.21 -59.83 -19.83
CA GLN A 103 68.05 -59.80 -18.92
C GLN A 103 68.12 -58.59 -17.98
N GLY A 104 69.27 -58.34 -17.34
CA GLY A 104 69.47 -57.15 -16.50
C GLY A 104 69.31 -55.85 -17.31
N LEU A 105 69.88 -55.79 -18.52
CA LEU A 105 69.73 -54.63 -19.40
C LEU A 105 68.26 -54.39 -19.80
N LYS A 106 67.49 -55.47 -20.04
CA LYS A 106 66.07 -55.40 -20.32
C LYS A 106 65.29 -54.87 -19.10
N GLU A 107 65.55 -55.39 -17.92
CA GLU A 107 64.90 -54.96 -16.67
C GLU A 107 65.20 -53.48 -16.37
N ASP A 108 66.44 -53.04 -16.54
CA ASP A 108 66.84 -51.64 -16.39
C ASP A 108 66.14 -50.72 -17.40
N ALA A 109 66.04 -51.16 -18.66
CA ALA A 109 65.33 -50.43 -19.71
C ALA A 109 63.83 -50.35 -19.42
N GLU A 110 63.20 -51.43 -18.97
CA GLU A 110 61.80 -51.47 -18.58
C GLU A 110 61.52 -50.58 -17.36
N ALA A 111 62.38 -50.62 -16.34
CA ALA A 111 62.28 -49.75 -15.16
C ALA A 111 62.42 -48.26 -15.54
N THR A 112 63.36 -47.96 -16.44
CA THR A 112 63.57 -46.60 -16.96
C THR A 112 62.37 -46.12 -17.78
N ALA A 113 61.85 -46.96 -18.67
CA ALA A 113 60.66 -46.67 -19.46
C ALA A 113 59.43 -46.43 -18.58
N GLU A 114 59.24 -47.25 -17.54
CA GLU A 114 58.15 -47.11 -16.59
C GLU A 114 58.28 -45.83 -15.75
N SER A 115 59.50 -45.45 -15.37
CA SER A 115 59.77 -44.16 -14.71
C SER A 115 59.42 -42.97 -15.60
N TYR A 116 59.81 -43.00 -16.88
CA TYR A 116 59.42 -41.96 -17.84
C TYR A 116 57.91 -41.92 -18.07
N ARG A 117 57.26 -43.08 -18.18
CA ARG A 117 55.80 -43.19 -18.30
C ARG A 117 55.09 -42.54 -17.11
N ARG A 118 55.54 -42.84 -15.88
CA ARG A 118 54.99 -42.19 -14.67
C ARG A 118 55.21 -40.68 -14.65
N LYS A 119 56.40 -40.21 -15.01
CA LYS A 119 56.70 -38.77 -15.11
C LYS A 119 55.83 -38.08 -16.14
N MET A 120 55.62 -38.69 -17.31
CA MET A 120 54.77 -38.16 -18.37
C MET A 120 53.31 -38.08 -17.92
N VAL A 121 52.78 -39.14 -17.29
CA VAL A 121 51.41 -39.11 -16.74
C VAL A 121 51.25 -38.03 -15.67
N SER A 122 52.23 -37.88 -14.78
CA SER A 122 52.21 -36.82 -13.77
C SER A 122 52.28 -35.41 -14.38
N ALA A 123 53.11 -35.21 -15.40
CA ALA A 123 53.22 -33.94 -16.11
C ALA A 123 51.92 -33.59 -16.86
N MET A 124 51.32 -34.57 -17.53
CA MET A 124 50.02 -34.43 -18.20
C MET A 124 48.92 -34.06 -17.21
N SER A 125 48.86 -34.73 -16.05
CA SER A 125 47.88 -34.39 -14.99
C SER A 125 48.07 -32.95 -14.49
N LYS A 126 49.31 -32.51 -14.26
CA LYS A 126 49.58 -31.12 -13.85
C LYS A 126 49.22 -30.11 -14.93
N GLN A 127 49.42 -30.46 -16.21
CA GLN A 127 49.01 -29.64 -17.33
C GLN A 127 47.48 -29.51 -17.38
N THR A 128 46.73 -30.60 -17.22
CA THR A 128 45.27 -30.55 -17.21
C THR A 128 44.73 -29.73 -16.03
N ASP A 129 45.35 -29.84 -14.85
CA ASP A 129 44.96 -29.04 -13.67
C ASP A 129 45.22 -27.54 -13.91
N SER A 130 46.35 -27.21 -14.54
CA SER A 130 46.70 -25.84 -14.92
C SER A 130 45.74 -25.26 -15.97
N GLU A 131 45.38 -26.04 -16.99
CA GLU A 131 44.41 -25.65 -18.01
C GLU A 131 43.01 -25.41 -17.40
N GLN A 132 42.59 -26.26 -16.47
CA GLN A 132 41.34 -26.05 -15.71
C GLN A 132 41.39 -24.79 -14.85
N ALA A 133 42.51 -24.52 -14.17
CA ALA A 133 42.70 -23.31 -13.39
C ALA A 133 42.66 -22.05 -14.28
N MET A 134 43.32 -22.06 -15.44
CA MET A 134 43.27 -20.95 -16.40
C MET A 134 41.87 -20.71 -16.95
N ALA A 135 41.12 -21.79 -17.28
CA ALA A 135 39.73 -21.66 -17.71
C ALA A 135 38.85 -21.02 -16.63
N ARG A 136 39.06 -21.39 -15.36
CA ARG A 136 38.35 -20.80 -14.23
C ARG A 136 38.72 -19.34 -14.01
N ILE A 137 40.01 -18.98 -14.10
CA ILE A 137 40.47 -17.59 -14.02
C ILE A 137 39.79 -16.75 -15.10
N LYS A 138 39.81 -17.20 -16.36
CA LYS A 138 39.16 -16.49 -17.46
C LYS A 138 37.66 -16.30 -17.26
N SER A 139 36.97 -17.30 -16.71
CA SER A 139 35.54 -17.18 -16.36
C SER A 139 35.31 -16.14 -15.27
N LEU A 140 36.14 -16.11 -14.22
CA LEU A 140 36.04 -15.15 -13.12
C LEU A 140 36.40 -13.73 -13.56
N GLU A 141 37.38 -13.58 -14.46
CA GLU A 141 37.72 -12.28 -15.07
C GLU A 141 36.54 -11.72 -15.86
N GLN A 142 35.87 -12.56 -16.64
CA GLN A 142 34.66 -12.16 -17.37
C GLN A 142 33.53 -11.75 -16.42
N GLU A 143 33.26 -12.54 -15.38
CA GLU A 143 32.24 -12.22 -14.38
C GLU A 143 32.57 -10.91 -13.65
N CYS A 144 33.83 -10.70 -13.25
CA CYS A 144 34.28 -9.44 -12.64
C CYS A 144 34.06 -8.25 -13.59
N GLN A 145 34.33 -8.42 -14.88
CA GLN A 145 34.13 -7.37 -15.88
C GLN A 145 32.64 -7.04 -16.05
N ASP A 146 31.78 -8.06 -16.10
CA ASP A 146 30.33 -7.89 -16.22
C ASP A 146 29.74 -7.20 -14.97
N LEU A 147 30.18 -7.60 -13.77
CA LEU A 147 29.82 -6.94 -12.51
C LEU A 147 30.29 -5.49 -12.48
N ARG A 148 31.51 -5.20 -12.95
CA ARG A 148 32.04 -3.83 -13.02
C ARG A 148 31.22 -2.95 -13.98
N ASN A 149 30.85 -3.49 -15.14
CA ASN A 149 29.99 -2.80 -16.10
C ASN A 149 28.59 -2.54 -15.51
N SER A 150 28.02 -3.53 -14.82
CA SER A 150 26.73 -3.40 -14.14
C SER A 150 26.78 -2.35 -13.03
N ALA A 151 27.83 -2.35 -12.20
CA ALA A 151 28.03 -1.35 -11.16
C ALA A 151 28.16 0.07 -11.74
N PHE A 152 28.93 0.23 -12.81
CA PHE A 152 29.06 1.52 -13.50
C PHE A 152 27.71 2.01 -14.04
N LYS A 153 26.92 1.13 -14.65
CA LYS A 153 25.57 1.45 -15.11
C LYS A 153 24.68 1.90 -13.95
N LYS A 154 24.69 1.19 -12.81
CA LYS A 154 23.91 1.56 -11.62
C LYS A 154 24.35 2.88 -11.01
N VAL A 155 25.65 3.19 -10.99
CA VAL A 155 26.15 4.50 -10.54
C VAL A 155 25.65 5.61 -11.46
N LYS A 156 25.65 5.38 -12.78
CA LYS A 156 25.10 6.35 -13.74
C LYS A 156 23.59 6.54 -13.53
N ASP A 157 22.82 5.46 -13.44
CA ASP A 157 21.37 5.51 -13.20
C ASP A 157 21.04 6.25 -11.89
N ASN A 158 21.82 6.02 -10.82
CA ASN A 158 21.66 6.74 -9.55
C ASN A 158 21.96 8.24 -9.69
N ARG A 159 22.97 8.61 -10.48
CA ARG A 159 23.27 10.02 -10.74
C ARG A 159 22.14 10.69 -11.51
N ASP A 160 21.62 10.03 -12.54
CA ASP A 160 20.49 10.53 -13.33
C ASP A 160 19.24 10.69 -12.46
N LEU A 161 19.00 9.78 -11.50
CA LEU A 161 17.92 9.88 -10.51
C LEU A 161 18.11 11.04 -9.54
N LEU A 162 19.34 11.26 -9.04
CA LEU A 162 19.65 12.41 -8.18
C LEU A 162 19.42 13.74 -8.90
N ASP A 163 19.86 13.87 -10.16
CA ASP A 163 19.63 15.07 -10.97
C ASP A 163 18.12 15.31 -11.22
N MET A 164 17.32 14.24 -11.33
CA MET A 164 15.86 14.36 -11.44
C MET A 164 15.20 14.76 -10.12
N LEU A 165 15.69 14.24 -8.99
CA LEU A 165 15.21 14.62 -7.66
C LEU A 165 15.49 16.10 -7.38
N GLU A 166 16.72 16.58 -7.64
CA GLU A 166 17.08 17.99 -7.46
C GLU A 166 16.18 18.92 -8.29
N LYS A 167 15.92 18.57 -9.56
CA LYS A 167 14.98 19.32 -10.41
C LYS A 167 13.54 19.29 -9.89
N ALA A 168 13.12 18.20 -9.26
CA ALA A 168 11.79 18.09 -8.67
C ALA A 168 11.69 18.94 -7.39
N GLU A 169 12.70 18.88 -6.54
CA GLU A 169 12.81 19.72 -5.33
C GLU A 169 12.79 21.21 -5.69
N ASP A 170 13.55 21.65 -6.69
CA ASP A 170 13.52 23.03 -7.18
C ASP A 170 12.13 23.46 -7.67
N LYS A 171 11.42 22.58 -8.39
CA LYS A 171 10.05 22.85 -8.86
C LYS A 171 9.07 22.94 -7.69
N HIS A 172 9.18 22.04 -6.71
CA HIS A 172 8.35 22.05 -5.52
C HIS A 172 8.61 23.28 -4.65
N GLN A 173 9.88 23.68 -4.47
CA GLN A 173 10.27 24.89 -3.75
C GLN A 173 9.65 26.13 -4.40
N LYS A 174 9.71 26.24 -5.73
CA LYS A 174 9.09 27.34 -6.48
C LYS A 174 7.57 27.36 -6.32
N ALA A 175 6.90 26.22 -6.54
CA ALA A 175 5.46 26.12 -6.36
C ALA A 175 5.03 26.46 -4.92
N LEU A 176 5.79 26.04 -3.92
CA LEU A 176 5.52 26.36 -2.51
C LEU A 176 5.67 27.86 -2.25
N SER A 177 6.69 28.50 -2.81
CA SER A 177 6.86 29.96 -2.71
C SER A 177 5.74 30.74 -3.40
N GLU A 178 5.26 30.28 -4.55
CA GLU A 178 4.14 30.88 -5.28
C GLU A 178 2.83 30.75 -4.49
N VAL A 179 2.55 29.56 -3.93
CA VAL A 179 1.38 29.32 -3.09
C VAL A 179 1.43 30.16 -1.82
N GLN A 180 2.60 30.28 -1.17
CA GLN A 180 2.76 31.15 0.00
C GLN A 180 2.51 32.63 -0.34
N ALA A 181 3.02 33.11 -1.47
CA ALA A 181 2.78 34.48 -1.92
C ALA A 181 1.30 34.73 -2.24
N GLN A 182 0.61 33.77 -2.87
CA GLN A 182 -0.82 33.84 -3.12
C GLN A 182 -1.62 33.84 -1.81
N LEU A 183 -1.27 32.96 -0.88
CA LEU A 183 -1.92 32.88 0.43
C LEU A 183 -1.79 34.20 1.19
N GLN A 184 -0.58 34.77 1.24
CA GLN A 184 -0.36 36.07 1.88
C GLN A 184 -1.24 37.16 1.25
N LYS A 185 -1.27 37.24 -0.10
CA LYS A 185 -2.12 38.19 -0.81
C LYS A 185 -3.61 38.00 -0.49
N THR A 186 -4.09 36.76 -0.42
CA THR A 186 -5.49 36.48 -0.05
C THR A 186 -5.79 36.83 1.41
N CYS A 187 -4.86 36.63 2.33
CA CYS A 187 -5.01 37.03 3.72
C CYS A 187 -5.08 38.56 3.86
N GLU A 188 -4.23 39.29 3.12
CA GLU A 188 -4.28 40.75 3.07
C GLU A 188 -5.63 41.24 2.50
N GLN A 189 -6.11 40.61 1.41
CA GLN A 189 -7.43 40.92 0.86
C GLN A 189 -8.56 40.63 1.84
N LEU A 190 -8.54 39.49 2.52
CA LEU A 190 -9.54 39.12 3.52
C LEU A 190 -9.57 40.15 4.66
N SER A 191 -8.40 40.51 5.19
CA SER A 191 -8.30 41.51 6.26
C SER A 191 -8.83 42.88 5.83
N THR A 192 -8.56 43.32 4.59
CA THR A 192 -9.14 44.57 4.07
C THR A 192 -10.66 44.48 3.89
N GLN A 193 -11.19 43.32 3.47
CA GLN A 193 -12.64 43.11 3.36
C GLN A 193 -13.32 43.07 4.72
N GLU A 194 -12.74 42.39 5.70
CA GLU A 194 -13.25 42.36 7.08
C GLU A 194 -13.30 43.77 7.68
N ALA A 195 -12.25 44.58 7.48
CA ALA A 195 -12.24 45.97 7.91
C ALA A 195 -13.32 46.81 7.20
N HIS A 196 -13.55 46.58 5.91
CA HIS A 196 -14.61 47.25 5.15
C HIS A 196 -16.02 46.82 5.61
N LEU A 197 -16.22 45.54 5.93
CA LEU A 197 -17.50 45.05 6.45
C LEU A 197 -17.80 45.64 7.84
N ALA A 198 -16.80 45.68 8.72
CA ALA A 198 -16.96 46.32 10.03
C ALA A 198 -17.32 47.81 9.91
N ALA A 199 -16.70 48.54 8.96
CA ALA A 199 -17.04 49.93 8.70
C ALA A 199 -18.48 50.10 8.14
N LEU A 200 -18.92 49.20 7.27
CA LEU A 200 -20.30 49.20 6.76
C LEU A 200 -21.33 48.87 7.85
N GLU A 201 -21.02 47.95 8.75
CA GLU A 201 -21.88 47.63 9.90
C GLU A 201 -22.02 48.86 10.81
N GLU A 202 -20.92 49.57 11.08
CA GLU A 202 -20.95 50.83 11.84
C GLU A 202 -21.76 51.92 11.12
N GLU A 203 -21.61 52.07 9.81
CA GLU A 203 -22.40 53.03 9.01
C GLU A 203 -23.89 52.66 9.00
N SER A 204 -24.22 51.37 8.88
CA SER A 204 -25.60 50.86 8.94
C SER A 204 -26.23 51.14 10.30
N ASP A 205 -25.51 50.88 11.40
CA ASP A 205 -25.94 51.19 12.76
C ASP A 205 -26.26 52.68 12.93
N VAL A 206 -25.41 53.55 12.39
CA VAL A 206 -25.63 55.00 12.42
C VAL A 206 -26.85 55.39 11.58
N PHE A 207 -27.02 54.78 10.40
CA PHE A 207 -28.17 55.02 9.54
C PHE A 207 -29.48 54.58 10.21
N GLU A 208 -29.53 53.40 10.82
CA GLU A 208 -30.71 52.91 11.54
C GLU A 208 -31.07 53.80 12.73
N ARG A 209 -30.08 54.24 13.51
CA ARG A 209 -30.31 55.18 14.63
C ARG A 209 -30.86 56.52 14.14
N THR A 210 -30.23 57.11 13.11
CA THR A 210 -30.67 58.42 12.59
C THR A 210 -32.05 58.37 11.95
N THR A 211 -32.36 57.32 11.19
CA THR A 211 -33.70 57.14 10.61
C THR A 211 -34.76 56.85 11.68
N GLY A 212 -34.43 56.05 12.70
CA GLY A 212 -35.27 55.84 13.89
C GLY A 212 -35.60 57.15 14.60
N ASP A 213 -34.58 57.98 14.88
CA ASP A 213 -34.75 59.28 15.54
C ASP A 213 -35.64 60.23 14.72
N VAL A 214 -35.47 60.29 13.40
CA VAL A 214 -36.31 61.10 12.51
C VAL A 214 -37.75 60.61 12.52
N LEU A 215 -37.98 59.30 12.44
CA LEU A 215 -39.33 58.73 12.49
C LEU A 215 -40.02 59.00 13.83
N SER A 216 -39.30 58.86 14.94
CA SER A 216 -39.82 59.21 16.27
C SER A 216 -40.22 60.68 16.34
N ARG A 217 -39.36 61.61 15.89
CA ARG A 217 -39.68 63.04 15.86
C ARG A 217 -40.87 63.36 14.97
N MET A 218 -40.95 62.76 13.77
CA MET A 218 -42.10 62.95 12.89
C MET A 218 -43.40 62.42 13.49
N THR A 219 -43.33 61.33 14.25
CA THR A 219 -44.50 60.76 14.95
C THR A 219 -44.94 61.68 16.09
N GLU A 220 -44.00 62.18 16.89
CA GLU A 220 -44.26 63.16 17.96
C GLU A 220 -44.87 64.45 17.39
N GLU A 221 -44.28 65.01 16.33
CA GLU A 221 -44.82 66.21 15.67
C GLU A 221 -46.21 65.96 15.07
N ALA A 222 -46.45 64.78 14.48
CA ALA A 222 -47.76 64.43 13.93
C ALA A 222 -48.83 64.34 15.02
N ASP A 223 -48.50 63.74 16.17
CA ASP A 223 -49.37 63.66 17.33
C ASP A 223 -49.65 65.06 17.92
N GLU A 224 -48.62 65.89 18.07
CA GLU A 224 -48.77 67.28 18.51
C GLU A 224 -49.69 68.07 17.56
N VAL A 225 -49.47 68.00 16.25
CA VAL A 225 -50.32 68.66 15.25
C VAL A 225 -51.75 68.13 15.31
N ALA A 226 -51.95 66.82 15.47
CA ALA A 226 -53.29 66.24 15.60
C ALA A 226 -54.01 66.76 16.85
N THR A 227 -53.32 66.89 17.99
CA THR A 227 -53.92 67.47 19.21
C THR A 227 -54.28 68.95 19.04
N VAL A 228 -53.43 69.75 18.40
CA VAL A 228 -53.70 71.16 18.12
C VAL A 228 -54.88 71.33 17.15
N VAL A 229 -54.93 70.52 16.09
CA VAL A 229 -56.05 70.55 15.13
C VAL A 229 -57.36 70.13 15.79
N ASN A 230 -57.36 69.11 16.63
CA ASN A 230 -58.56 68.66 17.35
C ASN A 230 -59.06 69.74 18.32
N THR A 231 -58.18 70.30 19.14
CA THR A 231 -58.55 71.37 20.09
C THR A 231 -59.08 72.62 19.37
N GLN A 232 -58.45 73.03 18.26
CA GLN A 232 -58.92 74.15 17.46
C GLN A 232 -60.27 73.85 16.78
N THR A 233 -60.46 72.62 16.30
CA THR A 233 -61.73 72.19 15.69
C THR A 233 -62.86 72.21 16.71
N ASP A 234 -62.61 71.73 17.93
CA ASP A 234 -63.60 71.75 19.01
C ASP A 234 -63.93 73.18 19.45
N TYR A 235 -62.93 74.06 19.54
CA TYR A 235 -63.14 75.48 19.79
C TYR A 235 -64.01 76.14 18.69
N ILE A 236 -63.70 75.90 17.42
CA ILE A 236 -64.47 76.44 16.29
C ILE A 236 -65.92 75.93 16.34
N ARG A 237 -66.13 74.63 16.59
CA ARG A 237 -67.49 74.06 16.72
C ARG A 237 -68.26 74.69 17.87
N HIS A 238 -67.61 74.91 19.01
CA HIS A 238 -68.20 75.58 20.15
C HIS A 238 -68.60 77.02 19.81
N VAL A 239 -67.70 77.80 19.18
CA VAL A 239 -68.01 79.17 18.75
C VAL A 239 -69.16 79.19 17.74
N GLN A 240 -69.15 78.31 16.73
CA GLN A 240 -70.22 78.22 15.74
C GLN A 240 -71.58 77.88 16.37
N ALA A 241 -71.60 76.98 17.36
CA ALA A 241 -72.82 76.68 18.10
C ALA A 241 -73.35 77.91 18.87
N CYS A 242 -72.45 78.65 19.53
CA CYS A 242 -72.79 79.89 20.23
C CYS A 242 -73.32 80.98 19.28
N GLU A 243 -72.67 81.19 18.13
CA GLU A 243 -73.12 82.15 17.12
C GLU A 243 -74.48 81.78 16.52
N ALA A 244 -74.69 80.49 16.22
CA ALA A 244 -75.97 79.99 15.74
C ALA A 244 -77.09 80.22 16.78
N ALA A 245 -76.82 79.97 18.06
CA ALA A 245 -77.74 80.23 19.16
C ALA A 245 -78.15 81.71 19.22
N ALA A 246 -77.17 82.63 19.27
CA ALA A 246 -77.43 84.07 19.28
C ALA A 246 -78.20 84.55 18.03
N ALA A 247 -77.86 84.03 16.85
CA ALA A 247 -78.56 84.36 15.61
C ALA A 247 -80.02 83.88 15.62
N THR A 248 -80.31 82.72 16.22
CA THR A 248 -81.69 82.23 16.37
C THR A 248 -82.51 83.07 17.34
N GLU A 249 -81.94 83.48 18.48
CA GLU A 249 -82.58 84.38 19.45
C GLU A 249 -82.89 85.76 18.81
N ALA A 250 -81.90 86.36 18.14
CA ALA A 250 -82.06 87.63 17.46
C ALA A 250 -83.15 87.60 16.37
N ARG A 251 -83.34 86.46 15.70
CA ARG A 251 -84.36 86.29 14.66
C ARG A 251 -85.79 86.41 15.22
N PHE A 252 -86.08 85.90 16.41
CA PHE A 252 -87.40 86.05 17.03
C PHE A 252 -87.67 87.51 17.42
N LEU A 253 -86.70 88.19 18.02
CA LEU A 253 -86.82 89.61 18.34
C LEU A 253 -86.96 90.50 17.09
N ALA A 254 -86.24 90.20 16.02
CA ALA A 254 -86.38 90.92 14.76
C ALA A 254 -87.77 90.73 14.13
N ARG A 255 -88.34 89.53 14.21
CA ARG A 255 -89.73 89.26 13.77
C ARG A 255 -90.74 89.98 14.62
N TRP A 256 -90.58 89.95 15.94
CA TRP A 256 -91.40 90.72 16.86
C TRP A 256 -91.35 92.21 16.52
N LEU A 257 -90.17 92.79 16.34
CA LEU A 257 -90.01 94.22 16.05
C LEU A 257 -90.67 94.61 14.71
N LYS A 258 -90.59 93.75 13.70
CA LYS A 258 -91.32 93.93 12.44
C LYS A 258 -92.84 93.88 12.66
N GLY A 259 -93.32 92.95 13.49
CA GLY A 259 -94.73 92.87 13.90
C GLY A 259 -95.17 94.12 14.67
N PHE A 260 -94.40 94.55 15.66
CA PHE A 260 -94.58 95.76 16.46
C PHE A 260 -94.66 97.01 15.58
N HIS A 261 -93.78 97.13 14.58
CA HIS A 261 -93.83 98.25 13.63
C HIS A 261 -95.14 98.26 12.85
N SER A 262 -95.60 97.11 12.35
CA SER A 262 -96.89 96.98 11.66
C SER A 262 -98.09 97.35 12.56
N ILE A 263 -98.05 96.89 13.83
CA ILE A 263 -99.05 97.24 14.84
C ILE A 263 -99.03 98.74 15.14
N SER A 264 -97.85 99.33 15.31
CA SER A 264 -97.67 100.75 15.59
C SER A 264 -98.16 101.64 14.44
N VAL A 265 -97.88 101.26 13.18
CA VAL A 265 -98.42 101.95 12.00
C VAL A 265 -99.96 101.85 11.98
N SER A 266 -100.52 100.72 12.39
CA SER A 266 -101.97 100.55 12.48
C SER A 266 -102.58 101.42 13.58
N TYR A 267 -101.96 101.48 14.76
CA TYR A 267 -102.36 102.41 15.82
C TYR A 267 -102.22 103.86 15.40
N GLN A 268 -101.15 104.23 14.69
CA GLN A 268 -100.96 105.59 14.19
C GLN A 268 -102.09 106.00 13.24
N LYS A 269 -102.56 105.08 12.37
CA LYS A 269 -103.74 105.32 11.53
C LYS A 269 -104.99 105.52 12.38
N VAL A 270 -105.25 104.64 13.34
CA VAL A 270 -106.41 104.75 14.25
C VAL A 270 -106.38 106.06 15.04
N PHE A 271 -105.23 106.47 15.57
CA PHE A 271 -105.08 107.74 16.29
C PHE A 271 -105.22 108.95 15.37
N ARG A 272 -104.72 108.89 14.13
CA ARG A 272 -104.93 109.95 13.14
C ARG A 272 -106.41 110.09 12.81
N ASP A 273 -107.09 108.97 12.56
CA ASP A 273 -108.53 108.95 12.30
C ASP A 273 -109.32 109.52 13.50
N LEU A 274 -108.93 109.21 14.74
CA LEU A 274 -109.53 109.78 15.97
C LEU A 274 -109.35 111.29 16.09
N VAL A 275 -108.21 111.83 15.65
CA VAL A 275 -107.90 113.27 15.73
C VAL A 275 -108.52 114.06 14.57
N GLU A 276 -108.59 113.48 13.37
CA GLU A 276 -109.15 114.12 12.17
C GLU A 276 -110.69 114.06 12.13
N LEU A 277 -111.32 113.01 12.65
CA LEU A 277 -112.78 112.88 12.75
C LEU A 277 -113.29 113.49 14.07
N GLY A 278 -113.31 114.82 14.15
CA GLY A 278 -113.86 115.55 15.28
C GLY A 278 -115.26 115.07 15.71
N THR A 279 -115.33 114.39 16.86
CA THR A 279 -116.52 114.08 17.69
C THR A 279 -117.73 113.35 17.08
N GLN A 280 -117.80 112.99 15.79
CA GLN A 280 -118.97 112.24 15.24
C GLN A 280 -118.65 111.09 14.25
N GLY A 281 -117.39 110.71 14.04
CA GLY A 281 -117.03 109.55 13.20
C GLY A 281 -116.80 108.27 14.02
N LYS A 282 -117.50 107.17 13.70
CA LYS A 282 -117.17 105.84 14.26
C LYS A 282 -115.79 105.42 13.77
N VAL A 283 -114.79 105.40 14.65
CA VAL A 283 -113.46 104.90 14.33
C VAL A 283 -113.50 103.38 14.20
N TYR A 284 -113.05 102.86 13.07
CA TYR A 284 -113.05 101.43 12.79
C TYR A 284 -111.70 100.83 13.15
N LEU A 285 -111.70 99.92 14.13
CA LEU A 285 -110.51 99.18 14.49
C LEU A 285 -110.23 98.10 13.42
N PRO A 286 -109.01 98.00 12.86
CA PRO A 286 -108.71 96.96 11.89
C PRO A 286 -108.87 95.55 12.51
N ALA A 287 -109.67 94.69 11.89
CA ALA A 287 -109.96 93.34 12.41
C ALA A 287 -108.72 92.44 12.60
N HIS A 288 -107.62 92.75 11.91
CA HIS A 288 -106.36 92.02 12.01
C HIS A 288 -105.44 92.54 13.13
N LEU A 289 -105.77 93.65 13.81
CA LEU A 289 -104.91 94.23 14.84
C LEU A 289 -104.75 93.30 16.05
N GLU A 290 -105.85 92.66 16.47
CA GLU A 290 -105.84 91.66 17.55
C GLU A 290 -105.01 90.43 17.20
N ALA A 291 -105.17 89.91 15.98
CA ALA A 291 -104.39 88.78 15.51
C ALA A 291 -102.90 89.13 15.40
N SER A 292 -102.56 90.34 14.95
CA SER A 292 -101.17 90.83 14.89
C SER A 292 -100.56 91.00 16.28
N ILE A 293 -101.29 91.55 17.26
CA ILE A 293 -100.83 91.68 18.65
C ILE A 293 -100.63 90.29 19.27
N ALA A 294 -101.56 89.34 19.07
CA ALA A 294 -101.40 87.98 19.55
C ALA A 294 -100.22 87.25 18.89
N SER A 295 -100.02 87.41 17.59
CA SER A 295 -98.88 86.85 16.86
C SER A 295 -97.54 87.45 17.30
N ALA A 296 -97.47 88.76 17.55
CA ALA A 296 -96.27 89.39 18.10
C ALA A 296 -95.97 88.85 19.50
N LYS A 297 -96.99 88.69 20.36
CA LYS A 297 -96.81 88.06 21.67
C LYS A 297 -96.26 86.63 21.54
N GLN A 298 -96.78 85.85 20.60
CA GLN A 298 -96.30 84.48 20.37
C GLN A 298 -94.84 84.42 19.93
N GLU A 299 -94.34 85.41 19.17
CA GLU A 299 -92.91 85.48 18.81
C GLU A 299 -92.02 85.84 20.02
N LEU A 300 -92.53 86.61 21.00
CA LEU A 300 -91.82 86.85 22.26
C LEU A 300 -91.85 85.63 23.19
N ASP A 301 -93.00 84.95 23.30
CA ASP A 301 -93.09 83.71 24.06
C ASP A 301 -92.17 82.63 23.43
N ALA A 302 -92.07 82.59 22.09
CA ALA A 302 -91.13 81.73 21.37
C ALA A 302 -89.67 82.10 21.64
N PHE A 303 -89.35 83.40 21.73
CA PHE A 303 -88.03 83.86 22.16
C PHE A 303 -87.69 83.35 23.57
N ASP A 304 -88.58 83.50 24.54
CA ASP A 304 -88.33 83.08 25.93
C ASP A 304 -88.09 81.56 26.01
N THR A 305 -88.94 80.77 25.34
CA THR A 305 -88.75 79.30 25.31
C THR A 305 -87.43 78.88 24.65
N MET A 306 -87.00 79.58 23.60
CA MET A 306 -85.72 79.32 22.95
C MET A 306 -84.55 79.76 23.82
N SER A 307 -84.66 80.91 24.48
CA SER A 307 -83.62 81.44 25.35
C SER A 307 -83.41 80.56 26.59
N ASP A 308 -84.49 80.05 27.18
CA ASP A 308 -84.44 79.09 28.29
C ASP A 308 -83.81 77.75 27.87
N ALA A 309 -84.15 77.25 26.68
CA ALA A 309 -83.54 76.02 26.15
C ALA A 309 -82.03 76.17 25.92
N LEU A 310 -81.60 77.33 25.41
CA LEU A 310 -80.19 77.64 25.14
C LEU A 310 -79.40 78.04 26.39
N ASN A 311 -80.06 78.48 27.46
CA ASN A 311 -79.41 78.73 28.76
C ASN A 311 -79.05 77.43 29.51
N MET A 312 -79.67 76.30 29.16
CA MET A 312 -79.33 74.99 29.72
C MET A 312 -78.07 74.37 29.09
N GLU A 313 -77.62 74.87 27.93
CA GLU A 313 -76.46 74.31 27.20
C GLU A 313 -75.10 74.92 27.62
N ASP A 314 -75.03 75.70 28.70
CA ASP A 314 -73.78 76.27 29.28
C ASP A 314 -72.77 76.76 28.21
N LEU A 315 -73.24 77.65 27.32
CA LEU A 315 -72.41 78.27 26.29
C LEU A 315 -71.52 79.37 26.92
N ASP A 316 -70.31 79.00 27.34
CA ASP A 316 -69.38 79.86 28.07
C ASP A 316 -68.44 80.66 27.15
N ASN A 317 -69.01 81.45 26.23
CA ASN A 317 -68.24 82.40 25.41
C ASN A 317 -68.60 83.83 25.81
N GLU A 318 -67.61 84.61 26.25
CA GLU A 318 -67.78 85.95 26.81
C GLU A 318 -68.44 86.93 25.82
N SER A 319 -68.07 86.87 24.53
CA SER A 319 -68.68 87.72 23.50
C SER A 319 -70.12 87.33 23.19
N VAL A 320 -70.46 86.04 23.28
CA VAL A 320 -71.82 85.57 23.08
C VAL A 320 -72.68 85.82 24.32
N LYS A 321 -72.10 85.75 25.52
CA LYS A 321 -72.76 86.17 26.76
C LYS A 321 -73.15 87.64 26.71
N GLU A 322 -72.26 88.51 26.26
CA GLU A 322 -72.54 89.94 26.11
C GLU A 322 -73.70 90.19 25.12
N THR A 323 -73.64 89.58 23.92
CA THR A 323 -74.73 89.73 22.93
C THR A 323 -76.06 89.13 23.41
N ARG A 324 -76.05 88.00 24.12
CA ARG A 324 -77.27 87.40 24.71
C ARG A 324 -77.84 88.26 25.85
N MET A 325 -76.99 88.88 26.66
CA MET A 325 -77.44 89.85 27.67
C MET A 325 -78.12 91.06 27.03
N GLU A 326 -77.57 91.59 25.93
CA GLU A 326 -78.21 92.66 25.16
C GLU A 326 -79.56 92.22 24.56
N LEU A 327 -79.63 91.03 23.98
CA LEU A 327 -80.88 90.48 23.43
C LEU A 327 -81.94 90.26 24.53
N ALA A 328 -81.54 89.77 25.71
CA ALA A 328 -82.43 89.62 26.86
C ALA A 328 -82.97 90.99 27.35
N ALA A 329 -82.13 92.02 27.38
CA ALA A 329 -82.55 93.38 27.70
C ALA A 329 -83.55 93.93 26.65
N MET A 330 -83.31 93.67 25.36
CA MET A 330 -84.24 94.01 24.29
C MET A 330 -85.57 93.26 24.43
N ALA A 331 -85.55 91.98 24.75
CA ALA A 331 -86.75 91.17 24.98
C ALA A 331 -87.57 91.68 26.16
N HIS A 332 -86.92 92.06 27.26
CA HIS A 332 -87.59 92.66 28.41
C HIS A 332 -88.30 93.98 28.05
N SER A 333 -87.62 94.83 27.28
CA SER A 333 -88.22 96.06 26.74
C SER A 333 -89.40 95.76 25.79
N ALA A 334 -89.25 94.74 24.94
CA ALA A 334 -90.28 94.30 24.01
C ALA A 334 -91.53 93.77 24.72
N HIS A 335 -91.37 92.99 25.80
CA HIS A 335 -92.47 92.54 26.66
C HIS A 335 -93.25 93.73 27.27
N ASN A 336 -92.53 94.74 27.76
CA ASN A 336 -93.16 95.95 28.31
C ASN A 336 -93.97 96.70 27.24
N LEU A 337 -93.43 96.85 26.03
CA LEU A 337 -94.12 97.47 24.90
C LEU A 337 -95.33 96.64 24.43
N GLN A 338 -95.20 95.31 24.42
CA GLN A 338 -96.26 94.37 24.10
C GLN A 338 -97.44 94.48 25.08
N ALA A 339 -97.15 94.55 26.38
CA ALA A 339 -98.15 94.76 27.43
C ALA A 339 -98.85 96.11 27.29
N LEU A 340 -98.11 97.16 26.93
CA LEU A 340 -98.65 98.50 26.70
C LEU A 340 -99.60 98.52 25.49
N MET A 341 -99.22 97.91 24.36
CA MET A 341 -100.10 97.77 23.19
C MET A 341 -101.39 97.03 23.53
N GLY A 342 -101.31 95.91 24.25
CA GLY A 342 -102.49 95.17 24.70
C GLY A 342 -103.41 96.02 25.60
N THR A 343 -102.83 96.86 26.45
CA THR A 343 -103.58 97.77 27.32
C THR A 343 -104.27 98.88 26.53
N ILE A 344 -103.57 99.49 25.56
CA ILE A 344 -104.14 100.50 24.66
C ILE A 344 -105.32 99.92 23.87
N LEU A 345 -105.18 98.71 23.33
CA LEU A 345 -106.27 98.02 22.65
C LEU A 345 -107.51 97.87 23.55
N MET A 346 -107.32 97.44 24.80
CA MET A 346 -108.40 97.26 25.76
C MET A 346 -109.08 98.58 26.13
N GLN A 347 -108.35 99.70 26.14
CA GLN A 347 -108.93 101.01 26.38
C GLN A 347 -109.70 101.56 25.18
N ILE A 348 -109.25 101.32 23.94
CA ILE A 348 -109.97 101.74 22.73
C ILE A 348 -111.26 100.93 22.51
N LYS A 349 -111.33 99.69 23.03
CA LYS A 349 -112.53 98.85 22.97
C LYS A 349 -113.63 99.22 23.97
N LYS A 350 -113.29 99.95 25.05
CA LYS A 350 -114.25 100.46 26.04
C LYS A 350 -114.82 101.79 25.56
#